data_AF-A0A7X8RLU4-F1
#
_entry.id   AF-A0A7X8RLU4-F1
#
_cell.length_a   1.000
_cell.length_b   1.000
_cell.length_c   1.000
_cell.angle_alpha   90.00
_cell.angle_beta   90.00
_cell.angle_gamma   90.00
#
_symmetry.space_group_name_H-M   'P 1'
#
loop_
_entity.id
_entity.type
_entity.pdbx_description
1 polymer ?
#
loop_
_entity_poly.entity_id
_entity_poly.type
_entity_poly.pdbx_seq_one_letter_code
_entity_poly.pdbx_strand_id
1 'polypeptide(L)'
;MAVQIGGLVGLYGGAVIGILAWWFGRRMAKKQGGLDELHDHIWQKARSISWFFSLASMYILFTLIMFGMELKAAMVLGVIMLVHFASWGITGVILSINMNMEEPLKPSRVKFGIAIVAVSLLIFIILSTTTGNWWFLLASVPPILIGLIWALTPEKGSEEF
;
A
#
# COMPACT_ATOMS: atom_id res chain seq x y z
N MET A 1 -27.25 -14.02 -12.47
CA MET A 1 -26.18 -13.17 -11.92
C MET A 1 -26.61 -11.73 -12.07
N ALA A 2 -27.01 -11.06 -10.98
CA ALA A 2 -27.17 -9.61 -11.02
C ALA A 2 -25.77 -9.01 -11.19
N VAL A 3 -25.53 -8.28 -12.28
CA VAL A 3 -24.27 -7.58 -12.50
C VAL A 3 -24.07 -6.63 -11.32
N GLN A 4 -22.99 -6.83 -10.56
CA GLN A 4 -22.67 -5.98 -9.42
C GLN A 4 -22.04 -4.69 -9.95
N ILE A 5 -22.88 -3.81 -10.52
CA ILE A 5 -22.49 -2.60 -11.25
C ILE A 5 -21.52 -1.75 -10.42
N GLY A 6 -21.77 -1.60 -9.11
CA GLY A 6 -20.86 -0.88 -8.21
C GLY A 6 -19.45 -1.45 -8.15
N GLY A 7 -19.31 -2.79 -8.19
CA GLY A 7 -18.00 -3.45 -8.21
C GLY A 7 -17.24 -3.22 -9.52
N LEU A 8 -17.93 -3.24 -10.66
CA LEU A 8 -17.34 -2.93 -11.96
C LEU A 8 -16.95 -1.46 -12.08
N VAL A 9 -17.80 -0.55 -11.59
CA VAL A 9 -17.50 0.89 -11.53
C VAL A 9 -16.29 1.14 -10.65
N GLY A 10 -16.19 0.48 -9.48
CA GLY A 10 -15.01 0.56 -8.62
C GLY A 10 -13.74 0.05 -9.31
N LEU A 11 -13.80 -1.12 -9.94
CA LEU A 11 -12.65 -1.73 -10.61
C LEU A 11 -12.14 -0.88 -11.79
N TYR A 12 -13.02 -0.59 -12.75
CA TYR A 12 -12.63 0.13 -13.96
C TYR A 12 -12.47 1.63 -13.71
N GLY A 13 -13.33 2.24 -12.89
CA GLY A 13 -13.19 3.64 -12.49
C GLY A 13 -11.90 3.87 -11.72
N GLY A 14 -11.56 2.99 -10.78
CA GLY A 14 -10.29 3.03 -10.06
C GLY A 14 -9.08 2.88 -11.01
N ALA A 15 -9.14 1.96 -11.96
CA ALA A 15 -8.09 1.78 -12.96
C ALA A 15 -7.89 3.04 -13.84
N VAL A 16 -8.97 3.65 -14.31
CA VAL A 16 -8.92 4.89 -15.12
C VAL A 16 -8.31 6.04 -14.32
N ILE A 17 -8.79 6.27 -13.09
CA ILE A 17 -8.24 7.32 -12.23
C ILE A 17 -6.77 7.06 -11.93
N GLY A 18 -6.39 5.81 -11.66
CA GLY A 18 -5.00 5.41 -11.42
C GLY A 18 -4.09 5.69 -12.62
N ILE A 19 -4.53 5.35 -13.84
CA ILE A 19 -3.79 5.62 -15.08
C ILE A 19 -3.65 7.13 -15.32
N LEU A 20 -4.73 7.90 -15.10
CA LEU A 20 -4.69 9.35 -15.25
C LEU A 20 -3.75 9.99 -14.23
N ALA A 21 -3.85 9.62 -12.95
CA ALA A 21 -2.98 10.11 -11.89
C ALA A 21 -1.51 9.80 -12.20
N TRP A 22 -1.22 8.58 -12.67
CA TRP A 22 0.12 8.18 -13.09
C TRP A 22 0.63 9.00 -14.28
N TRP A 23 -0.21 9.21 -15.30
CA TRP A 23 0.16 9.98 -16.50
C TRP A 23 0.44 11.45 -16.17
N PHE A 24 -0.43 12.10 -15.40
CA PHE A 24 -0.22 13.48 -14.95
C PHE A 24 1.01 13.58 -14.02
N GLY A 25 1.18 12.63 -13.10
CA GLY A 25 2.33 12.57 -12.21
C GLY A 25 3.66 12.48 -12.97
N ARG A 26 3.76 11.59 -13.97
CA ARG A 26 4.94 11.50 -14.85
C ARG A 26 5.19 12.79 -15.62
N ARG A 27 4.13 13.42 -16.15
CA ARG A 27 4.27 14.65 -16.92
C ARG A 27 4.79 15.80 -16.06
N MET A 28 4.36 15.86 -14.80
CA MET A 28 4.84 16.85 -13.83
C MET A 28 6.29 16.56 -13.40
N ALA A 29 6.59 15.30 -13.06
CA ALA A 29 7.94 14.87 -12.70
C ALA A 29 8.96 15.17 -13.81
N LYS A 30 8.60 14.91 -15.08
CA LYS A 30 9.45 15.25 -16.23
C LYS A 30 9.76 16.73 -16.33
N LYS A 31 8.76 17.59 -16.08
CA LYS A 31 8.96 19.06 -16.11
C LYS A 31 9.89 19.56 -15.00
N GLN A 32 9.94 18.85 -13.87
CA GLN A 32 10.75 19.19 -12.72
C GLN A 32 12.09 18.44 -12.67
N GLY A 33 12.41 17.63 -13.70
CA GLY A 33 13.64 16.82 -13.73
C GLY A 33 13.64 15.62 -12.77
N GLY A 34 12.51 15.27 -12.14
CA GLY A 34 12.41 14.18 -11.17
C GLY A 34 12.32 12.76 -11.78
N LEU A 35 12.68 12.60 -13.05
CA LEU A 35 12.79 11.32 -13.75
C LEU A 35 14.27 11.05 -14.04
N ASP A 36 15.04 10.89 -12.97
CA ASP A 36 16.47 10.62 -12.99
C ASP A 36 16.78 9.12 -12.82
N GLU A 37 18.07 8.77 -12.83
CA GLU A 37 18.53 7.39 -12.62
C GLU A 37 18.16 6.87 -11.23
N LEU A 38 18.11 7.75 -10.23
CA LEU A 38 17.70 7.44 -8.87
C LEU A 38 16.22 7.02 -8.83
N HIS A 39 15.34 7.78 -9.51
CA HIS A 39 13.94 7.43 -9.67
C HIS A 39 13.78 6.04 -10.27
N ASP A 40 14.45 5.75 -11.39
CA ASP A 40 14.36 4.45 -12.04
C ASP A 40 14.88 3.32 -11.14
N HIS A 41 16.00 3.54 -10.45
CA HIS A 41 16.54 2.59 -9.46
C HIS A 41 15.53 2.29 -8.34
N ILE A 42 14.92 3.33 -7.77
CA ILE A 42 13.93 3.21 -6.69
C ILE A 42 12.73 2.40 -7.15
N TRP A 43 12.14 2.75 -8.29
CA TRP A 43 10.91 2.10 -8.75
C TRP A 43 11.14 0.69 -9.30
N GLN A 44 12.32 0.40 -9.83
CA GLN A 44 12.74 -0.96 -10.17
C GLN A 44 12.92 -1.81 -8.91
N LYS A 45 13.58 -1.28 -7.87
CA LYS A 45 13.78 -1.97 -6.59
C LYS A 45 12.46 -2.20 -5.86
N ALA A 46 11.57 -1.21 -5.83
CA ALA A 46 10.24 -1.34 -5.26
C ALA A 46 9.42 -2.43 -5.98
N ARG A 47 9.54 -2.54 -7.31
CA ARG A 47 8.88 -3.61 -8.08
C ARG A 47 9.45 -4.98 -7.76
N SER A 48 10.76 -5.10 -7.60
CA SER A 48 11.38 -6.37 -7.16
C SER A 48 10.88 -6.77 -5.76
N ILE A 49 10.80 -5.82 -4.84
CA ILE A 49 10.30 -6.04 -3.48
C ILE A 49 8.82 -6.48 -3.48
N SER A 50 7.96 -5.85 -4.29
CA SER A 50 6.54 -6.20 -4.34
C SER A 50 6.29 -7.64 -4.80
N TRP A 51 7.15 -8.21 -5.63
CA TRP A 51 7.06 -9.62 -6.02
C TRP A 51 7.23 -10.58 -4.85
N PHE A 52 8.08 -10.28 -3.85
CA PHE A 52 8.19 -11.11 -2.65
C PHE A 52 6.90 -11.11 -1.83
N PHE A 53 6.27 -9.94 -1.68
CA PHE A 53 4.98 -9.82 -0.99
C PHE A 53 3.85 -10.52 -1.74
N SER A 54 3.81 -10.39 -3.07
CA SER A 54 2.85 -11.11 -3.91
C SER A 54 3.04 -12.62 -3.83
N LEU A 55 4.28 -13.10 -3.84
CA LEU A 55 4.57 -14.52 -3.71
C LEU A 55 4.11 -15.05 -2.34
N ALA A 56 4.41 -14.33 -1.27
CA ALA A 56 3.95 -14.68 0.07
C ALA A 56 2.42 -14.73 0.17
N SER A 57 1.71 -13.74 -0.40
CA SER A 57 0.24 -13.74 -0.39
C SER A 57 -0.36 -14.88 -1.22
N MET A 58 0.25 -15.22 -2.36
CA MET A 58 -0.16 -16.38 -3.15
C MET A 58 -0.02 -17.69 -2.37
N TYR A 59 1.09 -17.90 -1.66
CA TYR A 59 1.28 -19.10 -0.83
C TYR A 59 0.28 -19.17 0.34
N ILE A 60 -0.01 -18.04 0.99
CA ILE A 60 -1.03 -17.99 2.04
C ILE A 60 -2.39 -18.37 1.46
N LEU A 61 -2.85 -17.71 0.39
CA LEU A 61 -4.13 -17.99 -0.25
C LEU A 61 -4.23 -19.44 -0.74
N PHE A 62 -3.14 -19.99 -1.29
CA PHE A 62 -3.09 -21.38 -1.71
C PHE A 62 -3.22 -22.35 -0.53
N THR A 63 -2.53 -22.06 0.57
CA THR A 63 -2.62 -22.86 1.81
C THR A 63 -4.04 -22.87 2.36
N LEU A 64 -4.73 -21.73 2.34
CA LEU A 64 -6.13 -21.61 2.74
C LEU A 64 -7.06 -22.52 1.91
N ILE A 65 -6.81 -22.62 0.59
CA ILE A 65 -7.54 -23.55 -0.29
C ILE A 65 -7.25 -25.01 0.07
N MET A 66 -5.99 -25.35 0.37
CA MET A 66 -5.61 -26.71 0.81
C MET A 66 -6.26 -27.12 2.13
N PHE A 67 -6.57 -26.16 3.01
CA PHE A 67 -7.37 -26.38 4.22
C PHE A 67 -8.89 -26.48 3.97
N GLY A 68 -9.32 -26.47 2.71
CA GLY A 68 -10.72 -26.66 2.33
C GLY A 68 -11.55 -25.37 2.31
N MET A 69 -10.93 -24.19 2.37
CA MET A 69 -11.68 -22.94 2.28
C MET A 69 -12.06 -22.59 0.84
N GLU A 70 -13.35 -22.34 0.61
CA GLU A 70 -13.88 -21.91 -0.69
C GLU A 70 -13.65 -20.41 -0.93
N LEU A 71 -12.54 -20.08 -1.59
CA LEU A 71 -12.22 -18.69 -1.96
C LEU A 71 -12.75 -18.37 -3.37
N LYS A 72 -13.53 -17.29 -3.50
CA LYS A 72 -13.99 -16.80 -4.81
C LYS A 72 -12.81 -16.24 -5.61
N ALA A 73 -12.74 -16.56 -6.91
CA ALA A 73 -11.69 -16.06 -7.81
C ALA A 73 -11.53 -14.53 -7.77
N ALA A 74 -12.65 -13.79 -7.76
CA ALA A 74 -12.63 -12.33 -7.66
C ALA A 74 -11.96 -11.82 -6.37
N MET A 75 -12.17 -12.51 -5.25
CA MET A 75 -11.54 -12.17 -3.97
C MET A 75 -10.04 -12.47 -4.00
N VAL A 76 -9.65 -13.64 -4.51
CA VAL A 76 -8.24 -14.04 -4.65
C VAL A 76 -7.48 -13.04 -5.51
N LEU A 77 -8.02 -12.69 -6.68
CA LEU A 77 -7.42 -11.69 -7.58
C LEU A 77 -7.36 -10.31 -6.93
N GLY A 78 -8.43 -9.89 -6.25
CA GLY A 78 -8.46 -8.62 -5.54
C GLY A 78 -7.37 -8.51 -4.46
N VAL A 79 -7.18 -9.56 -3.67
CA VAL A 79 -6.14 -9.60 -2.63
C VAL A 79 -4.74 -9.58 -3.25
N ILE A 80 -4.48 -10.38 -4.29
CA ILE A 80 -3.19 -10.40 -4.97
C ILE A 80 -2.87 -9.02 -5.57
N MET A 81 -3.82 -8.41 -6.27
CA MET A 81 -3.66 -7.07 -6.84
C MET A 81 -3.39 -6.03 -5.75
N LEU A 82 -4.18 -6.03 -4.68
CA LEU A 82 -4.02 -5.09 -3.58
C LEU A 82 -2.64 -5.22 -2.94
N VAL A 83 -2.21 -6.44 -2.61
CA VAL A 83 -0.88 -6.69 -2.03
C VAL A 83 0.23 -6.23 -2.98
N HIS A 84 0.11 -6.52 -4.27
CA HIS A 84 1.13 -6.16 -5.25
C HIS A 84 1.26 -4.63 -5.40
N PHE A 85 0.15 -3.93 -5.65
CA PHE A 85 0.18 -2.48 -5.86
C PHE A 85 0.49 -1.71 -4.58
N ALA A 86 -0.05 -2.14 -3.43
CA ALA A 86 0.22 -1.50 -2.15
C ALA A 86 1.69 -1.65 -1.74
N SER A 87 2.25 -2.87 -1.83
CA SER A 87 3.66 -3.09 -1.50
C SER A 87 4.59 -2.35 -2.46
N TRP A 88 4.28 -2.30 -3.75
CA TRP A 88 5.02 -1.52 -4.74
C TRP A 88 4.99 -0.02 -4.43
N GLY A 89 3.81 0.55 -4.21
CA GLY A 89 3.64 1.97 -3.92
C GLY A 89 4.29 2.40 -2.60
N ILE A 90 4.03 1.66 -1.51
CA ILE A 90 4.59 1.95 -0.18
C ILE A 90 6.11 1.85 -0.21
N THR A 91 6.67 0.80 -0.81
CA THR A 91 8.12 0.63 -0.91
C THR A 91 8.75 1.73 -1.77
N GLY A 92 8.11 2.10 -2.88
CA GLY A 92 8.55 3.21 -3.72
C GLY A 92 8.63 4.52 -2.93
N VAL A 93 7.58 4.86 -2.18
CA VAL A 93 7.53 6.06 -1.35
C VAL A 93 8.61 6.03 -0.25
N ILE A 94 8.76 4.91 0.48
CA ILE A 94 9.77 4.80 1.53
C ILE A 94 11.18 4.96 0.97
N LEU A 95 11.49 4.32 -0.16
CA LEU A 95 12.79 4.45 -0.81
C LEU A 95 13.02 5.86 -1.36
N SER A 96 12.00 6.48 -1.96
CA SER A 96 12.07 7.87 -2.40
C SER A 96 12.37 8.84 -1.27
N ILE A 97 11.72 8.68 -0.11
CA ILE A 97 11.99 9.54 1.05
C ILE A 97 13.40 9.24 1.59
N ASN A 98 13.71 7.97 1.85
CA ASN A 98 14.96 7.57 2.48
C ASN A 98 16.22 7.90 1.67
N MET A 99 16.13 7.90 0.33
CA MET A 99 17.27 8.16 -0.55
C MET A 99 17.41 9.63 -0.95
N ASN A 100 16.39 10.47 -0.70
CA ASN A 100 16.46 11.92 -0.95
C ASN A 100 16.66 12.76 0.32
N MET A 101 16.66 12.14 1.51
CA MET A 101 16.89 12.82 2.78
C MET A 101 18.35 12.73 3.23
N GLU A 102 18.83 13.79 3.89
CA GLU A 102 20.15 13.81 4.53
C GLU A 102 20.22 12.80 5.69
N GLU A 103 19.15 12.69 6.46
CA GLU A 103 19.00 11.70 7.53
C GLU A 103 18.01 10.60 7.11
N PRO A 104 18.48 9.35 6.94
CA PRO A 104 17.63 8.25 6.52
C PRO A 104 16.60 7.88 7.60
N LEU A 105 15.45 7.36 7.17
CA LEU A 105 14.40 6.88 8.05
C LEU A 105 14.92 5.70 8.89
N LYS A 106 14.77 5.78 10.22
CA LYS A 106 15.13 4.68 11.11
C LYS A 106 14.22 3.47 10.85
N PRO A 107 14.78 2.28 10.51
CA PRO A 107 13.98 1.11 10.18
C PRO A 107 13.01 0.66 11.29
N SER A 108 13.34 0.91 12.56
CA SER A 108 12.47 0.62 13.70
C SER A 108 11.17 1.42 13.68
N ARG A 109 11.22 2.73 13.37
CA ARG A 109 10.04 3.60 13.29
C ARG A 109 9.17 3.26 12.09
N VAL A 110 9.79 2.96 10.94
CA VAL A 110 9.08 2.51 9.74
C VAL A 110 8.33 1.21 10.03
N LYS A 111 8.99 0.21 10.62
CA LYS A 111 8.36 -1.06 11.01
C LYS A 111 7.20 -0.84 11.99
N PHE A 112 7.39 0.03 12.99
CA PHE A 112 6.36 0.33 13.98
C PHE A 112 5.15 1.04 13.37
N GLY A 113 5.36 2.06 12.53
CA GLY A 113 4.26 2.78 11.88
C GLY A 113 3.49 1.91 10.90
N ILE A 114 4.18 1.06 10.12
CA ILE A 114 3.53 0.06 9.27
C ILE A 114 2.75 -0.96 10.12
N ALA A 115 3.26 -1.37 11.28
CA ALA A 115 2.54 -2.26 12.19
C ALA A 115 1.25 -1.61 12.72
N ILE A 116 1.27 -0.33 13.08
CA ILE A 116 0.06 0.43 13.46
C ILE A 116 -0.97 0.42 12.33
N VAL A 117 -0.54 0.69 11.10
CA VAL A 117 -1.43 0.66 9.91
C VAL A 117 -2.05 -0.73 9.75
N ALA A 118 -1.24 -1.79 9.78
CA ALA A 118 -1.70 -3.15 9.60
C ALA A 118 -2.68 -3.60 10.70
N VAL A 119 -2.35 -3.34 11.97
CA VAL A 119 -3.20 -3.70 13.11
C VAL A 119 -4.51 -2.92 13.07
N SER A 120 -4.45 -1.63 12.77
CA SER A 120 -5.66 -0.80 12.65
C SER A 120 -6.59 -1.33 11.56
N LEU A 121 -6.05 -1.60 10.36
CA LEU A 121 -6.84 -2.19 9.27
C LEU A 121 -7.50 -3.50 9.68
N LEU A 122 -6.77 -4.40 10.33
CA LEU A 122 -7.33 -5.67 10.79
C LEU A 122 -8.47 -5.48 11.79
N ILE A 123 -8.29 -4.62 12.80
CA ILE A 123 -9.31 -4.34 13.81
C ILE A 123 -10.57 -3.76 13.15
N PHE A 124 -10.42 -2.75 12.29
CA PHE A 124 -11.56 -2.09 11.67
C PHE A 124 -12.25 -2.96 10.61
N ILE A 125 -11.54 -3.85 9.92
CA ILE A 125 -12.14 -4.87 9.05
C ILE A 125 -12.98 -5.83 9.88
N ILE A 126 -12.45 -6.35 10.98
CA ILE A 126 -13.18 -7.26 11.88
C ILE A 126 -14.45 -6.55 12.37
N LEU A 127 -14.32 -5.35 12.93
CA LEU A 127 -15.47 -4.56 13.41
C LEU A 127 -16.50 -4.31 12.32
N SER A 128 -16.07 -3.95 11.11
CA SER A 128 -16.99 -3.71 9.99
C SER A 128 -17.75 -4.98 9.59
N THR A 129 -17.07 -6.12 9.53
CA THR A 129 -17.69 -7.40 9.18
C THR A 129 -18.63 -7.91 10.28
N THR A 130 -18.27 -7.78 11.56
CA THR A 130 -19.10 -8.25 12.68
C THR A 130 -20.33 -7.39 12.90
N THR A 131 -20.25 -6.09 12.64
CA THR A 131 -21.38 -5.15 12.83
C THR A 131 -22.20 -4.92 11.56
N GLY A 132 -21.70 -5.37 10.40
CA GLY A 132 -22.28 -5.04 9.09
C GLY A 132 -22.19 -3.56 8.72
N ASN A 133 -21.44 -2.75 9.48
CA ASN A 133 -21.36 -1.32 9.29
C ASN A 133 -20.05 -0.93 8.57
N TRP A 134 -20.18 -0.43 7.34
CA TRP A 134 -19.05 -0.02 6.52
C TRP A 134 -18.36 1.27 7.03
N TRP A 135 -19.02 2.07 7.88
CA TRP A 135 -18.43 3.28 8.47
C TRP A 135 -17.18 2.99 9.30
N PHE A 136 -17.04 1.78 9.85
CA PHE A 136 -15.81 1.38 10.54
C PHE A 136 -14.58 1.36 9.61
N LEU A 137 -14.76 1.07 8.32
CA LEU A 137 -13.67 1.16 7.36
C LEU A 137 -13.24 2.61 7.15
N LEU A 138 -14.17 3.56 7.11
CA LEU A 138 -13.84 4.98 7.07
C LEU A 138 -13.18 5.47 8.37
N ALA A 139 -13.64 4.97 9.52
CA ALA A 139 -13.04 5.28 10.82
C ALA A 139 -11.61 4.74 10.98
N SER A 140 -11.17 3.84 10.10
CA SER A 140 -9.77 3.38 10.07
C SER A 140 -8.80 4.42 9.48
N VAL A 141 -9.29 5.44 8.77
CA VAL A 141 -8.46 6.44 8.09
C VAL A 141 -7.54 7.21 9.06
N PRO A 142 -8.03 7.79 10.18
CA PRO A 142 -7.17 8.52 11.12
C PRO A 142 -5.99 7.70 11.68
N PRO A 143 -6.18 6.48 12.24
CA PRO A 143 -5.03 5.71 12.76
C PRO A 143 -4.07 5.25 11.66
N ILE A 144 -4.56 5.02 10.43
CA ILE A 144 -3.69 4.76 9.27
C ILE A 144 -2.81 5.97 8.97
N LEU A 145 -3.39 7.18 8.95
CA LEU A 145 -2.64 8.41 8.72
C LEU A 145 -1.60 8.64 9.80
N ILE A 146 -1.93 8.41 11.08
CA ILE A 146 -0.98 8.53 12.19
C ILE A 146 0.19 7.55 12.02
N GLY A 147 -0.10 6.27 11.72
CA GLY A 147 0.93 5.27 11.49
C GLY A 147 1.85 5.62 10.32
N LEU A 148 1.29 6.13 9.23
CA LEU A 148 2.06 6.59 8.06
C LEU A 148 2.91 7.82 8.37
N ILE A 149 2.36 8.84 9.04
CA ILE A 149 3.11 10.03 9.42
C ILE A 149 4.27 9.64 10.33
N TRP A 150 4.02 8.79 11.33
CA TRP A 150 5.08 8.31 12.22
C TRP A 150 6.16 7.52 11.48
N ALA A 151 5.77 6.68 10.53
CA ALA A 151 6.72 5.89 9.73
C ALA A 151 7.60 6.77 8.83
N LEU A 152 7.06 7.89 8.32
CA LEU A 152 7.69 8.72 7.31
C LEU A 152 8.32 10.01 7.87
N THR A 153 8.20 10.27 9.17
CA THR A 153 8.82 11.46 9.80
C THR A 153 10.22 11.10 10.31
N PRO A 154 11.27 11.82 9.89
CA PRO A 154 12.62 11.63 10.43
C PRO A 154 12.64 11.94 11.93
N GLU A 155 13.53 11.29 12.66
CA GLU A 155 13.80 11.71 14.02
C GLU A 155 14.70 12.94 13.94
N LYS A 156 14.27 14.08 14.49
CA LYS A 156 15.17 15.24 14.59
C LYS A 156 16.42 14.77 15.32
N GLY A 157 17.57 14.83 14.66
CA GLY A 157 18.85 14.72 15.35
C GLY A 157 18.83 15.64 16.57
N SER A 158 19.18 15.10 17.73
CA SER A 158 19.49 15.95 18.88
C SER A 158 20.56 16.91 18.41
N GLU A 159 20.22 18.20 18.30
CA GLU A 159 21.23 19.24 18.22
C GLU A 159 22.07 19.08 19.49
N GLU A 160 23.25 18.46 19.34
CA GLU A 160 24.31 18.53 20.33
C GLU A 160 24.72 20.00 20.40
N PHE A 161 24.25 20.68 21.45
CA PHE A 161 24.79 21.96 21.93
C PHE A 161 25.99 21.68 22.84
#